data_AF-A0A0T5P6F6-F1
#
_entry.id   AF-A0A0T5P6F6-F1
#
_cell.length_a   1.000
_cell.length_b   1.000
_cell.length_c   1.000
_cell.angle_alpha   90.00
_cell.angle_beta   90.00
_cell.angle_gamma   90.00
#
_symmetry.space_group_name_H-M   'P 1'
#
loop_
_entity.id
_entity.type
_entity.pdbx_description
1 polymer ?
#
loop_
_entity_poly.entity_id
_entity_poly.type
_entity_poly.pdbx_seq_one_letter_code
_entity_poly.pdbx_strand_id
1 'polypeptide(L)'
;MSKRKQHAPEFKAKVALEALKGEETAAELASRFGVHPTMIHQWKRGLLEGASGVFERGGRKRPEIDEEQVKELHAKIGELAVANSFLERKLKPWGGK
;
A
#
# COMPACT_ATOMS: atom_id res chain seq x y z
N MET A 1 -5.65 -14.58 -14.54
CA MET A 1 -4.72 -14.07 -13.51
C MET A 1 -5.27 -14.43 -12.14
N SER A 2 -4.60 -15.29 -11.38
CA SER A 2 -5.11 -15.74 -10.07
C SER A 2 -5.08 -14.58 -9.06
N LYS A 3 -6.22 -14.30 -8.44
CA LYS A 3 -6.38 -13.22 -7.45
C LYS A 3 -5.54 -13.61 -6.22
N ARG A 4 -4.45 -12.88 -5.95
CA ARG A 4 -3.61 -13.09 -4.76
C ARG A 4 -4.49 -13.07 -3.51
N LYS A 5 -4.40 -14.10 -2.67
CA LYS A 5 -5.08 -14.13 -1.37
C LYS A 5 -4.60 -12.94 -0.54
N GLN A 6 -5.52 -12.05 -0.19
CA GLN A 6 -5.24 -10.95 0.70
C GLN A 6 -5.51 -11.41 2.13
N HIS A 7 -4.51 -11.27 3.00
CA HIS A 7 -4.65 -11.55 4.42
C HIS A 7 -5.00 -10.26 5.18
N ALA A 8 -5.90 -10.36 6.15
CA ALA A 8 -6.27 -9.25 7.03
C ALA A 8 -5.03 -8.74 7.82
N PRO A 9 -4.94 -7.43 8.13
CA PRO A 9 -3.83 -6.86 8.88
C PRO A 9 -3.60 -7.54 10.24
N GLU A 10 -4.68 -7.83 10.96
CA GLU A 10 -4.67 -8.52 12.26
C GLU A 10 -4.04 -9.91 12.16
N PHE A 11 -4.40 -10.66 11.11
CA PHE A 11 -3.87 -11.99 10.86
C PHE A 11 -2.36 -11.94 10.58
N LYS A 12 -1.91 -10.99 9.76
CA LYS A 12 -0.47 -10.79 9.48
C LYS A 12 0.30 -10.45 10.75
N ALA A 13 -0.25 -9.57 11.59
CA ALA A 13 0.35 -9.19 12.87
C ALA A 13 0.47 -10.38 13.81
N LYS A 14 -0.59 -11.19 13.95
CA LYS A 14 -0.57 -12.42 14.77
C LYS A 14 0.51 -13.38 14.32
N VAL A 15 0.56 -13.70 13.03
CA VAL A 15 1.56 -14.64 12.47
C VAL A 15 2.98 -14.07 12.62
N ALA A 16 3.17 -12.77 12.42
CA ALA A 16 4.47 -12.12 12.62
C ALA A 16 4.94 -12.15 14.07
N LEU A 17 4.02 -12.00 15.04
CA LEU A 17 4.31 -12.08 16.47
C LEU A 17 4.71 -13.50 16.88
N GLU A 18 3.98 -14.54 16.45
CA GLU A 18 4.38 -15.93 16.73
C GLU A 18 5.74 -16.26 16.09
N ALA A 19 5.98 -15.78 14.87
CA ALA A 19 7.28 -15.92 14.21
C ALA A 19 8.42 -15.15 14.92
N LEU A 20 8.08 -14.10 15.68
CA LEU A 20 9.03 -13.30 16.46
C LEU A 20 9.35 -13.96 17.80
N LYS A 21 8.37 -14.56 18.47
CA LYS A 21 8.56 -15.35 19.70
C LYS A 21 9.55 -16.50 19.49
N GLY A 22 9.53 -17.12 18.30
CA GLY A 22 10.49 -18.15 17.91
C GLY A 22 10.22 -19.53 18.52
N GLU A 23 9.04 -19.74 19.10
CA GLU A 23 8.60 -21.04 19.64
C GLU A 23 8.32 -22.06 18.53
N GLU A 24 7.86 -21.60 17.37
CA GLU A 24 7.59 -22.41 16.18
C GLU A 24 8.46 -21.93 15.01
N THR A 25 8.94 -22.86 14.20
CA THR A 25 9.66 -22.56 12.96
C THR A 25 8.71 -21.98 11.90
N ALA A 26 9.26 -21.30 10.90
CA ALA A 26 8.46 -20.77 9.78
C ALA A 26 7.72 -21.88 9.01
N ALA A 27 8.21 -23.12 9.03
CA ALA A 27 7.57 -24.27 8.39
C ALA A 27 6.37 -24.79 9.19
N GLU A 28 6.48 -24.82 10.53
CA GLU A 28 5.38 -25.20 11.42
C GLU A 28 4.28 -24.13 11.39
N LEU A 29 4.66 -22.85 11.47
CA LEU A 29 3.73 -21.73 11.32
C LEU A 29 3.05 -21.74 9.94
N ALA A 30 3.78 -22.09 8.89
CA ALA A 30 3.21 -22.23 7.54
C ALA A 30 2.13 -23.31 7.49
N SER A 31 2.38 -24.44 8.14
CA SER A 31 1.44 -25.56 8.22
C SER A 31 0.21 -25.21 9.08
N ARG A 32 0.43 -24.56 10.23
CA ARG A 32 -0.62 -24.18 11.19
C ARG A 32 -1.55 -23.10 10.66
N PHE A 33 -0.99 -22.08 10.00
CA PHE A 33 -1.75 -20.93 9.52
C PHE A 33 -2.12 -21.01 8.03
N GLY A 34 -1.64 -22.03 7.30
CA GLY A 34 -1.88 -22.20 5.87
C GLY A 34 -1.24 -21.09 5.01
N VAL A 35 -0.08 -20.60 5.44
CA VAL A 35 0.63 -19.45 4.85
C VAL A 35 1.98 -19.91 4.33
N HIS A 36 2.41 -19.45 3.15
CA HIS A 36 3.75 -19.77 2.65
C HIS A 36 4.86 -19.22 3.57
N PRO A 37 5.93 -19.98 3.89
CA PRO A 37 7.02 -19.55 4.77
C PRO A 37 7.63 -18.18 4.40
N THR A 38 7.77 -17.89 3.11
CA THR A 38 8.24 -16.59 2.61
C THR A 38 7.38 -15.41 3.09
N MET A 39 6.06 -15.57 3.15
CA MET A 39 5.17 -14.52 3.65
C MET A 39 5.34 -14.31 5.14
N ILE A 40 5.59 -15.37 5.91
CA ILE A 40 5.87 -15.30 7.35
C ILE A 40 7.14 -14.49 7.59
N HIS A 41 8.20 -14.76 6.84
CA HIS A 41 9.44 -13.97 6.91
C HIS A 41 9.23 -12.49 6.54
N GLN A 42 8.44 -12.23 5.49
CA GLN A 42 8.10 -10.85 5.09
C GLN A 42 7.32 -10.12 6.19
N TRP A 43 6.33 -10.76 6.81
CA TRP A 43 5.53 -10.14 7.86
C TRP A 43 6.33 -9.95 9.15
N LYS A 44 7.19 -10.92 9.52
CA LYS A 44 8.13 -10.77 10.64
C LYS A 44 9.04 -9.56 10.44
N ARG A 45 9.60 -9.39 9.24
CA ARG A 45 10.44 -8.23 8.90
C ARG A 45 9.65 -6.92 8.95
N GLY A 46 8.49 -6.88 8.33
CA GLY A 46 7.64 -5.69 8.34
C GLY A 46 7.17 -5.30 9.74
N LEU A 47 6.97 -6.28 10.63
CA LEU A 47 6.68 -6.02 12.03
C LEU A 47 7.89 -5.40 12.74
N LEU A 48 9.10 -5.94 12.54
CA LEU A 48 10.32 -5.39 13.14
C LEU A 48 10.61 -3.95 12.67
N GLU A 49 10.47 -3.69 11.37
CA GLU A 49 10.68 -2.36 10.79
C GLU A 49 9.62 -1.35 11.24
N GLY A 50 8.36 -1.80 11.39
CA GLY A 50 7.24 -0.94 11.80
C GLY A 50 7.03 -0.83 13.32
N ALA A 51 7.72 -1.64 14.12
CA ALA A 51 7.50 -1.72 15.57
C ALA A 51 7.87 -0.41 16.28
N SER A 52 8.95 0.26 15.86
CA SER A 52 9.36 1.56 16.43
C SER A 52 8.25 2.61 16.32
N GLY A 53 7.55 2.65 15.19
CA GLY A 53 6.45 3.58 14.94
C GLY A 53 5.21 3.37 15.82
N VAL A 54 5.10 2.24 16.53
CA VAL A 54 4.04 2.03 17.54
C VAL A 54 4.32 2.84 18.81
N PHE A 55 5.60 3.06 19.13
CA PHE A 55 6.06 3.78 20.31
C PHE A 55 6.36 5.26 20.04
N GLU A 56 6.42 5.67 18.76
CA GLU A 56 6.48 7.09 18.41
C GLU A 56 5.19 7.81 18.83
N ARG A 57 5.34 8.80 19.71
CA ARG A 57 4.23 9.62 20.21
C ARG A 57 3.68 10.47 19.07
N GLY A 58 2.57 10.02 18.46
CA GLY A 58 1.91 10.74 17.37
C GLY A 58 1.18 9.87 16.35
N GLY A 59 1.24 8.53 16.48
CA GLY A 59 0.75 7.64 15.42
C GLY A 59 1.52 7.86 14.12
N ARG A 60 1.23 7.08 13.06
CA ARG A 60 1.79 7.38 11.73
C ARG A 60 1.59 8.86 11.46
N LYS A 61 2.68 9.65 11.42
CA LYS A 61 2.67 11.00 10.86
C LYS A 61 1.86 10.84 9.57
N ARG A 62 0.69 11.48 9.46
CA ARG A 62 0.03 11.60 8.16
C ARG A 62 1.15 12.04 7.21
N PRO A 63 1.32 11.40 6.03
CA PRO A 63 2.36 11.81 5.11
C PRO A 63 2.29 13.33 5.08
N GLU A 64 3.40 13.99 5.43
CA GLU A 64 3.44 15.43 5.57
C GLU A 64 3.06 15.93 4.18
N ILE A 65 1.78 16.31 4.04
CA ILE A 65 1.22 16.67 2.75
C ILE A 65 1.85 18.01 2.48
N ASP A 66 2.85 18.00 1.61
CA ASP A 66 3.48 19.21 1.14
C ASP A 66 2.42 20.00 0.38
N GLU A 67 1.88 21.03 1.03
CA GLU A 67 0.83 21.89 0.47
C GLU A 67 1.28 22.53 -0.84
N GLU A 68 2.59 22.74 -1.02
CA GLU A 68 3.17 23.26 -2.25
C GLU A 68 3.08 22.24 -3.39
N GLN A 69 3.41 20.98 -3.13
CA GLN A 69 3.21 19.89 -4.09
C GLN A 69 1.74 19.68 -4.45
N VAL A 70 0.83 19.77 -3.47
CA VAL A 70 -0.62 19.68 -3.74
C VAL A 70 -1.08 20.80 -4.66
N LYS A 71 -0.60 22.03 -4.43
CA LYS A 71 -0.93 23.18 -5.26
C LYS A 71 -0.39 23.02 -6.67
N GLU A 72 0.85 22.56 -6.83
CA GLU A 72 1.45 22.29 -8.14
C GLU A 72 0.67 21.22 -8.90
N LEU A 73 0.32 20.10 -8.24
CA LEU A 73 -0.47 19.04 -8.83
C LEU A 73 -1.86 19.52 -9.25
N HIS A 74 -2.54 20.34 -8.43
CA HIS A 74 -3.82 20.93 -8.80
C HIS A 74 -3.72 21.87 -10.00
N ALA A 75 -2.66 22.69 -10.08
CA ALA A 75 -2.41 23.53 -11.25
C ALA A 75 -2.21 22.67 -12.51
N LYS A 76 -1.43 21.59 -12.42
CA LYS A 76 -1.20 20.67 -13.53
C LYS A 76 -2.46 19.95 -13.99
N ILE A 77 -3.32 19.53 -13.06
CA ILE A 77 -4.64 18.97 -13.37
C ILE A 77 -5.49 19.99 -14.12
N GLY A 78 -5.47 21.26 -13.72
CA GLY A 78 -6.16 22.35 -14.41
C GLY A 78 -5.66 22.55 -15.85
N GLU A 79 -4.34 22.63 -16.04
CA GLU A 79 -3.72 22.73 -17.38
C GLU A 79 -4.13 21.56 -18.28
N LEU A 80 -4.06 20.34 -17.76
CA LEU A 80 -4.43 19.13 -18.49
C LEU A 80 -5.93 19.09 -18.81
N ALA A 81 -6.80 19.53 -17.91
CA ALA A 81 -8.23 19.61 -18.16
C ALA A 81 -8.57 20.61 -19.27
N VAL A 82 -7.89 21.77 -19.28
CA VAL A 82 -8.03 22.75 -20.37
C VAL A 82 -7.50 22.20 -21.69
N ALA A 83 -6.33 21.56 -21.68
CA ALA A 83 -5.75 20.94 -22.87
C ALA A 83 -6.66 19.83 -23.43
N ASN A 84 -7.19 18.96 -22.57
CA ASN A 84 -8.09 17.89 -22.96
C ASN A 84 -9.42 18.43 -23.51
N SER A 85 -10.06 19.38 -22.84
CA SER A 85 -11.30 19.99 -23.34
C SER A 85 -11.10 20.73 -24.68
N PHE A 86 -9.94 21.35 -24.87
CA PHE A 86 -9.56 21.93 -26.15
C PHE A 86 -9.40 20.85 -27.24
N LEU A 87 -8.68 19.77 -26.95
CA LEU A 87 -8.48 18.65 -27.88
C LEU A 87 -9.81 17.97 -28.23
N GLU A 88 -10.67 17.69 -27.25
CA GLU A 88 -12.02 17.15 -27.47
C GLU A 88 -12.84 18.04 -28.40
N ARG A 89 -12.84 19.36 -28.15
CA ARG A 89 -13.55 20.32 -29.02
C ARG A 89 -12.98 20.34 -30.43
N LYS A 90 -11.66 20.21 -30.60
CA LYS A 90 -10.99 20.19 -31.90
C LYS A 90 -11.15 18.86 -32.65
N LEU A 91 -11.31 17.76 -31.93
CA LEU A 91 -11.53 16.42 -32.48
C LEU A 91 -13.01 16.15 -32.78
N LYS A 92 -13.96 16.87 -32.18
CA LYS A 92 -15.40 16.74 -32.43
C LYS A 92 -15.81 16.82 -33.92
N PRO A 93 -15.21 17.67 -34.77
CA PRO A 93 -15.46 17.68 -36.22
C PRO A 93 -14.87 16.47 -36.98
N TRP A 94 -13.96 15.73 -36.36
CA TRP A 94 -13.25 14.59 -36.94
C TRP A 94 -13.75 13.23 -36.41
N GLY A 95 -14.45 13.23 -35.26
CA GLY A 95 -15.07 12.05 -34.62
C GLY A 95 -16.47 11.72 -35.13
N GLY A 96 -16.78 12.07 -36.38
CA GLY A 96 -18.06 11.73 -37.01
C GLY A 96 -18.14 10.27 -37.44
N LYS A 97 -18.57 9.40 -36.53
CA LYS A 97 -19.50 8.28 -36.76
C LYS A 97 -20.31 8.05 -35.49
#